data_AF-A0A0F8X7R4-F1
#
_entry.id   AF-A0A0F8X7R4-F1
#
_cell.length_a   1.000
_cell.length_b   1.000
_cell.length_c   1.000
_cell.angle_alpha   90.00
_cell.angle_beta   90.00
_cell.angle_gamma   90.00
#
_symmetry.space_group_name_H-M   'P 1'
#
loop_
_entity.id
_entity.type
_entity.pdbx_description
1 polymer ?
#
loop_
_entity_poly.entity_id
_entity_poly.type
_entity_poly.pdbx_seq_one_letter_code
_entity_poly.pdbx_strand_id
1 'polypeptide(L)'
;VNFDFDFYSSTKTVLEWLRPILNSGTLFHFDDIWSFFGHPDLGQLAAIREFNEVGDGWLVPYPRLGRNNHVYIYSRREFEFHSQRFKKD
;
A
#
# COMPACT_ATOMS: atom_id res chain seq x y z
N VAL A 1 -6.85 1.84 6.14
CA VAL A 1 -5.97 2.49 7.14
C VAL A 1 -5.82 3.94 6.74
N ASN A 2 -6.01 4.89 7.67
CA ASN A 2 -5.73 6.30 7.42
C ASN A 2 -4.30 6.62 7.88
N PHE A 3 -3.50 7.26 7.03
CA PHE A 3 -2.11 7.65 7.29
C PHE A 3 -1.98 9.18 7.30
N ASP A 4 -1.86 9.74 8.51
CA ASP A 4 -1.69 11.16 8.79
C ASP A 4 -0.29 11.41 9.38
N PHE A 5 0.74 11.09 8.59
CA PHE A 5 2.14 11.33 8.96
C PHE A 5 2.93 11.84 7.75
N ASP A 6 3.51 13.04 7.89
CA ASP A 6 4.26 13.73 6.85
C ASP A 6 5.58 13.03 6.45
N PHE A 7 6.14 12.21 7.35
CA PHE A 7 7.53 11.75 7.25
C PHE A 7 7.69 10.32 6.73
N TYR A 8 8.70 10.14 5.87
CA TYR A 8 9.15 8.85 5.35
C TYR A 8 9.33 7.78 6.45
N SER A 9 10.02 8.12 7.54
CA SER A 9 10.37 7.18 8.61
C SER A 9 9.13 6.63 9.31
N SER A 10 8.13 7.47 9.60
CA SER A 10 6.85 7.04 10.16
C SER A 10 6.07 6.16 9.19
N THR A 11 5.98 6.55 7.91
CA THR A 11 5.28 5.75 6.90
C THR A 11 5.90 4.36 6.78
N LYS A 12 7.24 4.29 6.67
CA LYS A 12 7.98 3.03 6.63
C LYS A 12 7.70 2.16 7.86
N THR A 13 7.81 2.74 9.05
CA THR A 13 7.59 2.02 10.32
C THR A 13 6.20 1.41 10.39
N VAL A 14 5.16 2.17 10.04
CA VAL A 14 3.78 1.68 10.08
C VAL A 14 3.52 0.63 8.99
N LEU A 15 4.07 0.82 7.78
CA LEU A 15 3.96 -0.17 6.70
C LEU A 15 4.62 -1.50 7.08
N GLU A 16 5.81 -1.47 7.68
CA GLU A 16 6.50 -2.66 8.19
C GLU A 16 5.71 -3.33 9.32
N TRP A 17 5.14 -2.54 10.24
CA TRP A 17 4.31 -3.06 11.32
C TRP A 17 3.01 -3.72 10.82
N LEU A 18 2.37 -3.14 9.80
CA LEU A 18 1.14 -3.67 9.21
C LEU A 18 1.38 -4.92 8.36
N ARG A 19 2.54 -5.02 7.68
CA ARG A 19 2.88 -6.08 6.73
C ARG A 19 2.38 -7.49 7.11
N PRO A 20 2.64 -8.04 8.31
CA PRO A 20 2.22 -9.41 8.66
C PRO A 20 0.71 -9.61 8.77
N ILE A 21 -0.09 -8.54 8.86
CA ILE A 21 -1.55 -8.61 9.05
C ILE A 21 -2.36 -8.08 7.86
N LEU A 22 -1.70 -7.65 6.78
CA LEU A 22 -2.38 -7.11 5.60
C LEU A 22 -3.00 -8.20 4.74
N ASN A 23 -4.27 -8.05 4.38
CA ASN A 23 -4.96 -8.89 3.41
C ASN A 23 -5.12 -8.13 2.08
N SER A 24 -5.16 -8.88 0.99
CA SER A 24 -5.42 -8.35 -0.35
C SER A 24 -6.75 -7.60 -0.37
N GLY A 25 -6.76 -6.41 -0.99
CA GLY A 25 -7.91 -5.51 -0.98
C GLY A 25 -7.89 -4.47 0.14
N THR A 26 -6.91 -4.48 1.04
CA THR A 26 -6.78 -3.43 2.07
C THR A 26 -6.52 -2.08 1.40
N LEU A 27 -7.33 -1.07 1.76
CA LEU A 27 -7.16 0.29 1.27
C LEU A 27 -6.35 1.14 2.25
N PHE A 28 -5.39 1.87 1.70
CA PHE A 28 -4.56 2.85 2.36
C PHE A 28 -4.91 4.23 1.84
N HIS A 29 -5.17 5.17 2.72
CA HIS A 29 -5.39 6.56 2.36
C HIS A 29 -4.22 7.38 2.89
N PHE A 30 -3.54 8.07 1.99
CA PHE A 30 -2.35 8.89 2.27
C PHE A 30 -2.70 10.36 2.03
N ASP A 31 -2.58 11.20 3.06
CA ASP A 31 -2.96 12.62 2.95
C ASP A 31 -1.87 13.47 2.26
N ASP A 32 -0.59 13.16 2.48
CA ASP A 32 0.56 14.00 2.08
C ASP A 32 1.51 13.33 1.08
N ILE A 33 0.99 12.45 0.23
CA ILE A 33 1.83 11.66 -0.69
C ILE A 33 2.59 12.52 -1.72
N TRP A 34 2.15 13.76 -1.95
CA TRP A 34 2.76 14.71 -2.89
C TRP A 34 3.55 15.84 -2.23
N SER A 35 3.84 15.77 -0.93
CA SER A 35 4.60 16.83 -0.24
C SER A 35 6.00 17.08 -0.81
N PHE A 36 6.53 16.13 -1.60
CA PHE A 36 7.78 16.26 -2.35
C PHE A 36 7.58 16.28 -3.87
N PHE A 37 6.46 16.79 -4.36
CA PHE A 37 6.14 16.93 -5.80
C PHE A 37 6.29 15.64 -6.62
N GLY A 38 6.10 14.49 -5.98
CA GLY A 38 6.20 13.19 -6.64
C GLY A 38 7.60 12.61 -6.75
N HIS A 39 8.58 13.16 -6.04
CA HIS A 39 9.93 12.59 -6.01
C HIS A 39 9.88 11.14 -5.48
N PRO A 40 10.34 10.13 -6.26
CA PRO A 40 10.17 8.72 -5.91
C PRO A 40 10.98 8.31 -4.68
N ASP A 41 12.07 9.02 -4.39
CA ASP A 41 13.01 8.69 -3.32
C ASP A 41 12.82 9.54 -2.05
N LEU A 42 11.71 10.29 -1.93
CA LEU A 42 11.39 11.09 -0.75
C LEU A 42 9.99 10.77 -0.20
N GLY A 43 9.80 11.05 1.09
CA GLY A 43 8.50 10.98 1.77
C GLY A 43 7.81 9.62 1.68
N GLN A 44 6.49 9.64 1.56
CA GLN A 44 5.64 8.45 1.53
C GLN A 44 5.90 7.58 0.28
N LEU A 45 6.26 8.19 -0.86
CA LEU A 45 6.56 7.44 -2.09
C LEU A 45 7.81 6.56 -1.94
N ALA A 46 8.85 7.05 -1.26
CA ALA A 46 10.03 6.25 -0.95
C ALA A 46 9.70 5.05 -0.05
N ALA A 47 8.88 5.28 0.99
CA ALA A 47 8.44 4.21 1.88
C ALA A 47 7.61 3.15 1.14
N ILE A 48 6.71 3.57 0.24
CA ILE A 48 5.91 2.66 -0.59
C ILE A 48 6.80 1.87 -1.56
N ARG A 49 7.80 2.52 -2.17
CA ARG A 49 8.76 1.88 -3.08
C ARG A 49 9.53 0.78 -2.34
N GLU A 50 10.16 1.10 -1.21
CA GLU A 50 10.90 0.13 -0.39
C GLU A 50 9.99 -0.99 0.12
N PHE A 51 8.75 -0.67 0.50
CA PHE A 51 7.77 -1.67 0.90
C PHE A 51 7.51 -2.68 -0.22
N ASN A 52 7.35 -2.20 -1.46
CA ASN A 52 7.11 -3.01 -2.65
C ASN A 52 8.37 -3.80 -3.11
N GLU A 53 9.58 -3.33 -2.83
CA GLU A 53 10.84 -3.99 -3.20
C GLU A 53 11.02 -5.36 -2.52
N VAL A 54 10.40 -5.59 -1.36
CA VAL A 54 10.44 -6.89 -0.67
C VAL A 54 9.75 -8.00 -1.48
N GLY A 55 8.75 -7.64 -2.31
CA GLY A 55 8.16 -8.55 -3.29
C GLY A 55 7.30 -9.68 -2.71
N ASP A 56 6.75 -9.52 -1.50
CA ASP A 56 5.73 -10.38 -0.87
C ASP A 56 4.29 -9.83 -1.06
N GLY A 57 4.17 -8.58 -1.49
CA GLY A 57 2.95 -7.91 -1.89
C GLY A 57 3.25 -6.50 -2.39
N TRP A 58 2.20 -5.81 -2.84
CA TRP A 58 2.32 -4.50 -3.46
C TRP A 58 1.23 -3.56 -2.99
N LEU A 59 1.63 -2.33 -2.66
CA LEU A 59 0.76 -1.17 -2.64
C LEU A 59 0.76 -0.54 -4.02
N VAL A 60 -0.40 -0.52 -4.67
CA VAL A 60 -0.59 0.07 -6.00
C VAL A 60 -1.63 1.18 -5.96
N PRO A 61 -1.52 2.22 -6.80
CA PRO A 61 -2.51 3.29 -6.86
C PRO A 61 -3.91 2.73 -7.13
N TYR A 62 -4.88 3.13 -6.32
CA TYR A 62 -6.29 2.83 -6.52
C TYR A 62 -6.95 3.98 -7.32
N PRO A 63 -7.93 3.69 -8.20
CA PRO A 63 -8.55 4.72 -9.04
C PRO A 63 -9.03 5.94 -8.24
N ARG A 64 -8.64 7.11 -8.72
CA ARG A 64 -9.04 8.40 -8.14
C ARG A 64 -10.49 8.70 -8.53
N LEU A 65 -11.39 8.64 -7.55
CA LEU A 65 -12.80 9.02 -7.73
C LEU A 65 -13.12 10.44 -7.20
N GLY A 66 -12.11 11.22 -6.80
CA GLY A 66 -12.26 12.58 -6.26
C GLY A 66 -10.97 13.41 -6.35
N ARG A 67 -11.06 14.73 -6.08
CA ARG A 67 -9.96 15.69 -6.31
C ARG A 67 -8.73 15.51 -5.43
N ASN A 68 -8.91 15.04 -4.19
CA ASN A 68 -7.86 15.05 -3.16
C ASN A 68 -7.52 13.65 -2.60
N ASN A 69 -8.20 12.59 -3.05
CA ASN A 69 -7.99 11.28 -2.45
C ASN A 69 -6.80 10.58 -3.13
N HIS A 70 -5.84 10.15 -2.31
CA HIS A 70 -4.74 9.29 -2.73
C HIS A 70 -4.88 7.96 -2.01
N VAL A 71 -5.60 7.07 -2.67
CA VAL A 71 -5.84 5.73 -2.15
C VAL A 71 -4.90 4.76 -2.85
N TYR A 72 -4.30 3.87 -2.08
CA TYR A 72 -3.57 2.71 -2.57
C TYR A 72 -4.31 1.46 -2.12
N ILE A 73 -4.29 0.44 -2.96
CA ILE A 73 -4.80 -0.88 -2.62
C ILE A 73 -3.62 -1.83 -2.45
N TYR A 74 -3.66 -2.60 -1.37
CA TYR A 74 -2.68 -3.66 -1.13
C TYR A 74 -3.11 -4.96 -1.81
N SER A 75 -2.17 -5.65 -2.43
CA SER A 75 -2.33 -7.01 -2.96
C SER A 75 -1.17 -7.86 -2.49
N ARG A 76 -1.44 -9.02 -1.87
CA ARG A 76 -0.39 -10.02 -1.64
C ARG A 76 0.11 -10.58 -2.96
N ARG A 77 1.36 -11.03 -2.97
CA ARG A 77 1.94 -11.79 -4.09
C ARG A 77 1.24 -13.13 -4.28
N GLU A 78 1.09 -13.86 -3.19
CA GLU A 78 0.30 -15.08 -3.17
C GLU A 78 -1.15 -14.71 -2.83
N PHE A 79 -2.01 -14.75 -3.85
CA PHE A 79 -3.40 -14.36 -3.68
C PHE A 79 -4.12 -15.35 -2.76
N GLU A 80 -4.67 -14.82 -1.67
CA GLU A 80 -5.21 -15.58 -0.52
C GLU A 80 -6.38 -16.53 -0.87
N PHE A 81 -6.97 -16.41 -2.07
CA PHE A 81 -8.14 -17.18 -2.49
C PHE A 81 -7.84 -18.49 -3.25
N HIS A 82 -6.63 -19.05 -3.14
CA HIS A 82 -6.18 -20.17 -3.98
C HIS A 82 -6.77 -21.58 -3.71
N SER A 83 -7.88 -21.76 -2.99
CA SER A 83 -8.37 -23.14 -2.72
C SER A 83 -9.88 -23.43 -2.76
N GLN A 84 -10.75 -22.47 -3.11
CA GLN A 84 -12.20 -22.76 -3.15
C GLN A 84 -12.78 -23.08 -4.54
N ARG A 85 -12.03 -22.93 -5.63
CA ARG A 85 -12.63 -22.91 -6.99
C ARG A 85 -12.42 -24.13 -7.89
N PHE A 86 -11.83 -25.22 -7.40
CA PHE A 86 -11.65 -26.45 -8.20
C PHE A 86 -11.92 -27.76 -7.44
N LYS A 87 -12.82 -27.78 -6.45
CA LYS A 87 -13.51 -29.03 -6.14
C LYS A 87 -14.56 -29.24 -7.24
N LYS A 88 -14.16 -29.93 -8.31
CA LYS A 88 -15.11 -30.60 -9.20
C LYS A 88 -15.74 -31.73 -8.37
N ASP A 89 -17.03 -31.64 -8.14
CA ASP A 89 -17.86 -32.78 -7.78
C ASP A 89 -17.84 -33.83 -8.90
#